data_AF-A0AAN0NET8-F1
#
_entry.id   AF-A0AAN0NET8-F1
#
_cell.length_a   1.000
_cell.length_b   1.000
_cell.length_c   1.000
_cell.angle_alpha   90.00
_cell.angle_beta   90.00
_cell.angle_gamma   90.00
#
_symmetry.space_group_name_H-M   'P 1'
#
loop_
_entity.id
_entity.type
_entity.pdbx_description
1 polymer ?
#
loop_
_entity_poly.entity_id
_entity_poly.type
_entity_poly.pdbx_seq_one_letter_code
_entity_poly.pdbx_strand_id
1 'polypeptide(L)'
;MKRLLQCLVTMGLLLTSLVLPVMAETSGEDGSVQTTDGIPVIEDRPYSSFFFPNDFLEWDFNTDPDAIHNVSKVPLQKRVKGTPVNPDQNPDAKVVSLPIANKNTSGTPSQGSSEKAIYNFTNWQYVDALVGWAGSPEKG
;
A
#
# COMPACT_ATOMS: atom_id res chain seq x y z
N MET A 1 -61.84 13.71 -14.27
CA MET A 1 -60.50 14.15 -14.72
C MET A 1 -59.36 13.98 -13.72
N LYS A 2 -59.60 13.58 -12.44
CA LYS A 2 -58.50 13.36 -11.47
C LYS A 2 -57.86 11.95 -11.52
N ARG A 3 -58.49 10.97 -12.19
CA ARG A 3 -57.95 9.59 -12.31
C ARG A 3 -57.04 9.36 -13.52
N LEU A 4 -57.08 10.23 -14.53
CA LEU A 4 -56.18 10.18 -15.70
C LEU A 4 -54.82 10.84 -15.43
N LEU A 5 -54.75 11.79 -14.48
CA LEU A 5 -53.50 12.46 -14.11
C LEU A 5 -52.63 11.63 -13.16
N GLN A 6 -53.23 10.68 -12.43
CA GLN A 6 -52.50 9.79 -11.52
C GLN A 6 -51.72 8.67 -12.24
N CYS A 7 -52.16 8.23 -13.43
CA CYS A 7 -51.39 7.26 -14.23
C CYS A 7 -50.18 7.90 -14.94
N LEU A 8 -50.22 9.20 -15.25
CA LEU A 8 -49.09 9.89 -15.88
C LEU A 8 -47.94 10.16 -14.90
N VAL A 9 -48.23 10.27 -13.60
CA VAL A 9 -47.19 10.48 -12.57
C VAL A 9 -46.53 9.16 -12.15
N THR A 10 -47.23 8.01 -12.25
CA THR A 10 -46.63 6.70 -11.92
C THR A 10 -45.85 6.07 -13.07
N MET A 11 -46.03 6.52 -14.31
CA MET A 11 -45.33 6.00 -15.49
C MET A 11 -44.04 6.78 -15.84
N GLY A 12 -43.61 7.72 -14.99
CA GLY A 12 -42.36 8.48 -15.13
C GLY A 12 -41.19 7.96 -14.30
N LEU A 13 -41.40 6.94 -13.46
CA LEU A 13 -40.41 6.44 -12.48
C LEU A 13 -39.78 5.09 -12.86
N LEU A 14 -39.98 4.62 -14.09
CA LEU A 14 -39.52 3.30 -14.54
C LEU A 14 -38.64 3.36 -15.80
N LEU A 15 -37.83 4.43 -15.94
CA LEU A 15 -36.70 4.42 -16.86
C LEU A 15 -35.39 4.18 -16.10
N THR A 16 -34.92 2.94 -16.23
CA THR A 16 -33.52 2.57 -16.46
C THR A 16 -32.53 2.83 -15.32
N SER A 17 -32.59 2.00 -14.28
CA SER A 17 -31.39 1.61 -13.54
C SER A 17 -30.61 0.56 -14.35
N LEU A 18 -29.87 1.01 -15.37
CA LEU A 18 -28.82 0.19 -15.99
C LEU A 18 -27.50 0.65 -15.36
N VAL A 19 -27.12 0.03 -14.26
CA VAL A 19 -25.78 0.20 -13.69
C VAL A 19 -24.85 -0.65 -14.54
N LEU A 20 -24.14 -0.05 -15.48
CA LEU A 20 -23.00 -0.70 -16.09
C LEU A 20 -21.93 -0.88 -14.99
N PRO A 21 -21.31 -2.06 -14.85
CA PRO A 21 -20.11 -2.16 -14.04
C PRO A 21 -19.05 -1.25 -14.68
N VAL A 22 -18.72 -0.14 -14.01
CA VAL A 22 -17.47 0.55 -14.29
C VAL A 22 -16.37 -0.41 -13.86
N MET A 23 -15.77 -1.08 -14.84
CA MET A 23 -14.47 -1.71 -14.69
C MET A 23 -13.47 -0.56 -14.60
N ALA A 24 -13.09 -0.18 -13.39
CA ALA A 24 -11.98 0.73 -13.17
C ALA A 24 -10.69 -0.02 -13.50
N GLU A 25 -10.22 0.10 -14.74
CA GLU A 25 -8.83 -0.23 -15.05
C GLU A 25 -7.94 0.86 -14.44
N THR A 26 -7.21 0.51 -13.39
CA THR A 26 -6.08 1.32 -12.93
C THR A 26 -4.88 0.89 -13.77
N SER A 27 -4.70 1.49 -14.95
CA SER A 27 -3.43 1.47 -15.67
C SER A 27 -2.48 2.46 -14.99
N GLY A 28 -1.96 2.07 -13.84
CA GLY A 28 -0.91 2.79 -13.14
C GLY A 28 0.46 2.23 -13.50
N GLU A 29 0.81 2.29 -14.78
CA GLU A 29 2.12 1.89 -15.30
C GLU A 29 2.99 3.15 -15.40
N ASP A 30 3.50 3.60 -14.23
CA ASP A 30 4.65 4.53 -14.07
C ASP A 30 4.68 5.24 -12.70
N GLY A 31 3.83 4.91 -11.71
CA GLY A 31 3.94 5.54 -10.39
C GLY A 31 3.77 7.08 -10.37
N SER A 32 3.29 7.69 -11.47
CA SER A 32 2.91 9.09 -11.49
C SER A 32 1.66 9.29 -10.60
N VAL A 33 1.80 10.14 -9.58
CA VAL A 33 0.70 10.52 -8.70
C VAL A 33 -0.20 11.47 -9.49
N GLN A 34 -1.46 11.09 -9.69
CA GLN A 34 -2.48 12.00 -10.24
C GLN A 34 -2.71 13.15 -9.27
N THR A 35 -2.51 14.38 -9.74
CA THR A 35 -2.59 15.61 -8.96
C THR A 35 -4.01 15.87 -8.45
N THR A 36 -4.21 15.81 -7.12
CA THR A 36 -5.36 16.44 -6.46
C THR A 36 -4.99 17.88 -6.13
N ASP A 37 -5.76 18.85 -6.63
CA ASP A 37 -5.56 20.28 -6.40
C ASP A 37 -5.28 20.59 -4.92
N GLY A 38 -4.04 21.01 -4.60
CA GLY A 38 -3.65 21.50 -3.28
C GLY A 38 -2.53 20.75 -2.55
N ILE A 39 -2.05 19.59 -3.04
CA ILE A 39 -0.88 18.92 -2.48
C ILE A 39 0.34 19.19 -3.38
N PRO A 40 1.44 19.78 -2.86
CA PRO A 40 2.63 20.01 -3.66
C PRO A 40 3.24 18.69 -4.14
N VAL A 41 3.54 18.60 -5.43
CA VAL A 41 4.32 17.50 -6.00
C VAL A 41 5.78 17.72 -5.60
N ILE A 42 6.35 16.77 -4.86
CA ILE A 42 7.79 16.76 -4.55
C ILE A 42 8.46 16.01 -5.69
N GLU A 43 9.04 16.76 -6.63
CA GLU A 43 9.71 16.21 -7.83
C GLU A 43 10.96 15.38 -7.46
N ASP A 44 11.79 15.87 -6.53
CA ASP A 44 12.99 15.17 -6.05
C ASP A 44 12.76 14.60 -4.64
N ARG A 45 12.12 13.43 -4.56
CA ARG A 45 11.96 12.69 -3.29
C ARG A 45 12.82 11.42 -3.30
N PRO A 46 13.39 11.03 -2.15
CA PRO A 46 14.24 9.86 -2.08
C PRO A 46 13.42 8.58 -2.20
N TYR A 47 13.96 7.57 -2.88
CA TYR A 47 13.34 6.28 -3.08
C TYR A 47 14.05 5.16 -2.32
N SER A 48 13.28 4.12 -1.96
CA SER A 48 13.81 2.89 -1.40
C SER A 48 14.72 2.21 -2.41
N SER A 49 15.87 1.75 -1.94
CA SER A 49 16.85 1.06 -2.76
C SER A 49 16.35 -0.29 -3.29
N PHE A 50 16.80 -0.65 -4.48
CA PHE A 50 16.69 -1.96 -5.12
C PHE A 50 17.90 -2.11 -6.04
N PHE A 51 18.39 -3.34 -6.24
CA PHE A 51 19.64 -3.55 -6.98
C PHE A 51 19.60 -4.84 -7.78
N PHE A 52 20.14 -4.81 -8.99
CA PHE A 52 20.66 -6.02 -9.60
C PHE A 52 22.01 -6.39 -8.95
N PRO A 53 22.46 -7.65 -9.08
CA PRO A 53 23.71 -8.09 -8.46
C PRO A 53 24.93 -7.21 -8.78
N ASN A 54 25.09 -6.76 -10.03
CA ASN A 54 26.23 -5.92 -10.41
C ASN A 54 26.13 -4.50 -9.81
N ASP A 55 24.94 -3.89 -9.81
CA ASP A 55 24.73 -2.57 -9.21
C ASP A 55 25.01 -2.61 -7.69
N PHE A 56 24.60 -3.70 -7.03
CA PHE A 56 24.87 -3.88 -5.60
C PHE A 56 26.37 -4.02 -5.29
N LEU A 57 27.14 -4.65 -6.18
CA LEU A 57 28.59 -4.77 -6.00
C LEU A 57 29.31 -3.42 -6.10
N GLU A 58 28.76 -2.48 -6.86
CA GLU A 58 29.30 -1.13 -7.05
C GLU A 58 28.71 -0.10 -6.05
N TRP A 59 27.64 -0.46 -5.34
CA TRP A 59 26.93 0.45 -4.45
C TRP A 59 27.78 0.87 -3.24
N ASP A 60 27.83 2.18 -2.99
CA ASP A 60 28.43 2.77 -1.79
C ASP A 60 27.48 3.78 -1.16
N PHE A 61 27.24 3.61 0.15
CA PHE A 61 26.34 4.44 0.95
C PHE A 61 26.65 5.95 0.86
N ASN A 62 27.92 6.34 0.74
CA ASN A 62 28.30 7.76 0.73
C ASN A 62 28.10 8.42 -0.63
N THR A 63 27.90 7.62 -1.69
CA THR A 63 27.70 8.09 -3.06
C THR A 63 26.25 8.03 -3.51
N ASP A 64 25.42 7.22 -2.84
CA ASP A 64 23.98 7.15 -3.06
C ASP A 64 23.25 8.28 -2.30
N PRO A 65 22.65 9.26 -3.02
CA PRO A 65 21.95 10.38 -2.38
C PRO A 65 20.70 9.95 -1.59
N ASP A 66 20.09 8.82 -1.95
CA ASP A 66 18.87 8.31 -1.29
C ASP A 66 19.19 7.47 -0.05
N ALA A 67 20.41 6.91 0.06
CA ALA A 67 20.78 5.97 1.11
C ALA A 67 20.58 6.51 2.53
N ILE A 68 20.90 7.79 2.76
CA ILE A 68 20.71 8.43 4.08
C ILE A 68 19.23 8.49 4.50
N HIS A 69 18.32 8.50 3.53
CA HIS A 69 16.88 8.54 3.76
C HIS A 69 16.28 7.15 4.00
N ASN A 70 16.99 6.08 3.60
CA ASN A 70 16.58 4.69 3.75
C ASN A 70 17.03 4.04 5.07
N VAL A 71 17.74 4.77 5.94
CA VAL A 71 18.16 4.26 7.26
C VAL A 71 17.04 4.39 8.29
N SER A 72 16.57 3.26 8.82
CA SER A 72 15.67 3.26 9.97
C SER A 72 16.34 3.86 11.21
N LYS A 73 15.63 4.77 11.88
CA LYS A 73 16.05 5.37 13.16
C LYS A 73 15.36 4.73 14.37
N VAL A 74 14.49 3.74 14.15
CA VAL A 74 13.73 3.06 15.20
C VAL A 74 14.37 1.69 15.48
N PRO A 75 15.03 1.50 16.64
CA PRO A 75 15.65 0.22 16.96
C PRO A 75 14.61 -0.84 17.32
N LEU A 76 14.95 -2.11 17.11
CA LEU A 76 14.12 -3.26 17.46
C LEU A 76 13.83 -3.27 18.98
N GLN A 77 12.55 -3.21 19.33
CA GLN A 77 12.11 -3.20 20.73
C GLN A 77 11.94 -4.61 21.28
N LYS A 78 12.27 -4.77 22.58
CA LYS A 78 11.86 -5.96 23.33
C LYS A 78 10.34 -5.90 23.56
N ARG A 79 9.67 -7.04 23.45
CA ARG A 79 8.22 -7.17 23.66
C ARG A 79 7.92 -7.91 24.96
N VAL A 80 6.78 -7.59 25.56
CA VAL A 80 6.21 -8.36 26.68
C VAL A 80 5.30 -9.45 26.13
N LYS A 81 5.33 -10.64 26.74
CA LYS A 81 4.34 -11.69 26.49
C LYS A 81 3.29 -11.63 27.60
N GLY A 82 2.04 -11.39 27.21
CA GLY A 82 0.90 -11.42 28.14
C GLY A 82 0.46 -12.84 28.45
N THR A 83 -0.43 -12.96 29.44
CA THR A 83 -1.13 -14.21 29.73
C THR A 83 -2.03 -14.60 28.54
N PRO A 84 -2.11 -15.88 28.15
CA PRO A 84 -3.04 -16.34 27.13
C PRO A 84 -4.48 -15.96 27.47
N VAL A 85 -5.23 -15.43 26.51
CA VAL A 85 -6.64 -15.04 26.66
C VAL A 85 -7.60 -15.90 25.84
N ASN A 86 -7.06 -16.72 24.94
CA ASN A 86 -7.81 -17.67 24.13
C ASN A 86 -7.43 -19.11 24.58
N PRO A 87 -8.40 -19.99 24.89
CA PRO A 87 -8.13 -21.35 25.36
C PRO A 87 -7.32 -22.20 24.37
N ASP A 88 -7.40 -21.91 23.07
CA ASP A 88 -6.70 -22.64 22.01
C ASP A 88 -5.36 -21.96 21.62
N GLN A 89 -4.97 -20.88 22.30
CA GLN A 89 -3.74 -20.17 22.00
C GLN A 89 -2.51 -21.01 22.36
N ASN A 90 -1.65 -21.28 21.37
CA ASN A 90 -0.35 -21.88 21.58
C ASN A 90 0.74 -20.79 21.76
N PRO A 91 1.34 -20.63 22.96
CA PRO A 91 2.35 -19.59 23.23
C PRO A 91 3.71 -19.85 22.57
N ASP A 92 3.93 -21.05 22.04
CA ASP A 92 5.15 -21.47 21.36
C ASP A 92 5.05 -21.38 19.84
N ALA A 93 3.83 -21.31 19.30
CA ALA A 93 3.60 -21.10 17.87
C ALA A 93 4.08 -19.71 17.44
N LYS A 94 4.63 -19.61 16.23
CA LYS A 94 5.19 -18.38 15.67
C LYS A 94 4.61 -18.07 14.30
N VAL A 95 4.55 -16.80 13.95
CA VAL A 95 4.03 -16.31 12.66
C VAL A 95 5.07 -15.48 11.93
N VAL A 96 5.37 -15.87 10.70
CA VAL A 96 6.14 -15.05 9.75
C VAL A 96 5.17 -14.54 8.69
N SER A 97 5.07 -13.22 8.56
CA SER A 97 4.21 -12.56 7.57
C SER A 97 5.03 -12.14 6.35
N LEU A 98 4.56 -12.47 5.14
CA LEU A 98 5.21 -12.12 3.86
C LEU A 98 4.31 -11.17 3.04
N PRO A 99 4.00 -9.94 3.51
CA PRO A 99 3.13 -9.04 2.77
C PRO A 99 3.87 -8.34 1.64
N ILE A 100 3.15 -8.02 0.57
CA ILE A 100 3.54 -6.94 -0.35
C ILE A 100 3.29 -5.62 0.39
N ALA A 101 4.30 -5.17 1.15
CA ALA A 101 4.19 -4.00 2.03
C ALA A 101 4.21 -2.67 1.26
N ASN A 102 4.88 -2.66 0.11
CA ASN A 102 4.92 -1.56 -0.84
C ASN A 102 4.38 -2.03 -2.18
N LYS A 103 3.64 -1.17 -2.89
CA LYS A 103 2.96 -1.54 -4.14
C LYS A 103 3.93 -2.06 -5.22
N ASN A 104 5.14 -1.49 -5.29
CA ASN A 104 6.14 -1.77 -6.32
C ASN A 104 7.51 -2.01 -5.68
N THR A 105 8.38 -2.78 -6.36
CA THR A 105 9.81 -2.91 -5.98
C THR A 105 10.56 -1.58 -6.19
N SER A 106 10.38 -0.96 -7.36
CA SER A 106 11.00 0.33 -7.71
C SER A 106 10.06 1.51 -7.49
N GLY A 107 10.60 2.69 -7.26
CA GLY A 107 9.82 3.94 -7.16
C GLY A 107 9.00 4.06 -5.87
N THR A 108 9.31 3.25 -4.86
CA THR A 108 8.71 3.34 -3.52
C THR A 108 9.35 4.50 -2.76
N PRO A 109 8.59 5.54 -2.37
CA PRO A 109 9.14 6.65 -1.59
C PRO A 109 9.67 6.19 -0.24
N SER A 110 10.87 6.63 0.13
CA SER A 110 11.59 6.16 1.34
C SER A 110 10.82 6.38 2.65
N GLN A 111 10.00 7.44 2.71
CA GLN A 111 9.36 7.90 3.94
C GLN A 111 7.84 8.09 3.79
N GLY A 112 7.24 7.35 2.86
CA GLY A 112 5.81 7.43 2.55
C GLY A 112 5.47 8.55 1.55
N SER A 113 4.17 8.72 1.31
CA SER A 113 3.64 9.67 0.33
C SER A 113 2.31 10.23 0.80
N SER A 114 1.67 11.08 -0.02
CA SER A 114 0.31 11.57 0.19
C SER A 114 -0.78 10.52 -0.05
N GLU A 115 -0.40 9.31 -0.51
CA GLU A 115 -1.35 8.23 -0.79
C GLU A 115 -1.96 7.68 0.49
N LYS A 116 -3.29 7.59 0.53
CA LYS A 116 -4.03 7.09 1.70
C LYS A 116 -4.23 5.57 1.67
N ALA A 117 -4.36 5.01 0.47
CA ALA A 117 -4.61 3.59 0.25
C ALA A 117 -3.30 2.80 0.21
N ILE A 118 -2.63 2.71 1.36
CA ILE A 118 -1.38 1.98 1.54
C ILE A 118 -1.53 0.86 2.58
N TYR A 119 -0.55 -0.05 2.63
CA TYR A 119 -0.53 -1.15 3.58
C TYR A 119 -0.14 -0.67 4.99
N ASN A 120 -1.14 -0.24 5.76
CA ASN A 120 -0.98 0.21 7.15
C ASN A 120 -1.16 -0.96 8.13
N PHE A 121 -0.17 -1.84 8.24
CA PHE A 121 -0.25 -3.01 9.12
C PHE A 121 -0.33 -2.63 10.61
N THR A 122 -1.30 -3.21 11.33
CA THR A 122 -1.55 -2.89 12.75
C THR A 122 -1.51 -4.11 13.67
N ASN A 123 -1.37 -5.33 13.14
CA ASN A 123 -1.41 -6.58 13.91
C ASN A 123 -0.02 -7.04 14.40
N TRP A 124 0.87 -6.10 14.75
CA TRP A 124 2.25 -6.36 15.19
C TRP A 124 2.38 -7.29 16.40
N GLN A 125 1.34 -7.39 17.24
CA GLN A 125 1.31 -8.26 18.41
C GLN A 125 1.26 -9.75 18.07
N TYR A 126 0.88 -10.12 16.84
CA TYR A 126 0.72 -11.52 16.42
C TYR A 126 1.83 -12.04 15.51
N VAL A 127 2.75 -11.19 15.07
CA VAL A 127 3.84 -11.58 14.16
C VAL A 127 5.17 -11.67 14.90
N ASP A 128 5.96 -12.70 14.61
CA ASP A 128 7.34 -12.84 15.08
C ASP A 128 8.32 -12.18 14.13
N ALA A 129 8.04 -12.25 12.83
CA ALA A 129 8.79 -11.59 11.79
C ALA A 129 7.85 -11.11 10.68
N LEU A 130 8.20 -9.98 10.06
CA LEU A 130 7.57 -9.48 8.85
C LEU A 130 8.67 -9.35 7.80
N VAL A 131 8.46 -10.00 6.67
CA VAL A 131 9.34 -9.96 5.50
C VAL A 131 8.58 -9.22 4.42
N GLY A 132 8.95 -7.97 4.15
CA GLY A 132 8.37 -7.21 3.05
C GLY A 132 8.71 -7.91 1.74
N TRP A 133 7.71 -8.50 1.09
CA TRP A 133 7.89 -9.19 -0.18
C TRP A 133 8.11 -8.17 -1.29
N ALA A 134 9.22 -8.31 -2.01
CA ALA A 134 9.61 -7.46 -3.13
C ALA A 134 10.57 -8.24 -4.06
N GLY A 135 10.91 -7.62 -5.19
CA GLY A 135 11.88 -8.12 -6.16
C GLY A 135 11.25 -8.62 -7.45
N SER A 136 11.86 -8.31 -8.59
CA SER A 136 11.48 -8.88 -9.89
C SER A 136 12.66 -8.90 -10.87
N PRO A 137 12.64 -9.77 -11.89
CA PRO A 137 13.70 -9.79 -12.91
C PRO A 137 13.92 -8.46 -13.64
N GLU A 138 12.93 -7.57 -13.65
CA GLU A 138 13.03 -6.25 -14.30
C GLU A 138 13.46 -5.14 -13.35
N LYS A 139 13.36 -5.34 -12.03
CA LYS A 139 13.49 -4.29 -11.01
C LYS A 139 14.50 -4.61 -9.90
N GLY A 140 15.33 -5.64 -10.06
CA GLY A 140 16.26 -6.11 -9.02
C GLY A 140 15.59 -7.04 -8.02
#